data_AF-A0AA38CRA4-F1
#
_entry.id   AF-A0AA38CRA4-F1
#
_cell.length_a   1.000
_cell.length_b   1.000
_cell.length_c   1.000
_cell.angle_alpha   90.00
_cell.angle_beta   90.00
_cell.angle_gamma   90.00
#
_symmetry.space_group_name_H-M   'P 1'
#
loop_
_entity.id
_entity.type
_entity.pdbx_description
1 polymer ?
#
loop_
_entity_poly.entity_id
_entity_poly.type
_entity_poly.pdbx_seq_one_letter_code
_entity_poly.pdbx_strand_id
1 'polypeptide(L)'
;NEVGFVHPSQLATFHPLEGEDQIASFGGNVQKSTVGTRNISYTGTSKFPLSVEGDTKTSRELSYDRSVFWSGDHKVAISVQALFLLYKTAKSAYLSAYQWYKRLVGSSQHEYYLPYVRETESSSETAEEDRHPLDIEGVENELMNHSKVVVLLSCDYASAWNSRKQVISRKPLKEVYCTELRLSALVISYAPKSEQAWSYRYWLIKLIINGLLNSKEVHLILESESDFVEHIVERSHMNYRAWRHRCWLVNHMSKTQVLNELHRTREWAESHVGDNCCFHYRRFLLLKLHQRARHIGEVDKDISLKFFYRSFENDTKGDEGEFILIWKEELDWNTNLIRHNSGRE
;
A
#
# COMPACT_ATOMS: atom_id res chain seq x y z
N ASN A 1 10.85 -9.21 -6.78
CA ASN A 1 9.65 -10.08 -6.83
C ASN A 1 9.05 -9.98 -8.22
N GLU A 2 9.35 -10.97 -9.05
CA GLU A 2 9.08 -11.01 -10.48
C GLU A 2 7.66 -11.48 -10.79
N VAL A 3 7.04 -10.92 -11.82
CA VAL A 3 5.76 -11.36 -12.37
C VAL A 3 6.04 -11.86 -13.79
N GLY A 4 5.73 -13.12 -14.05
CA GLY A 4 5.86 -13.74 -15.36
C GLY A 4 4.55 -14.42 -15.76
N PHE A 5 4.18 -14.31 -17.03
CA PHE A 5 3.07 -15.07 -17.58
C PHE A 5 3.52 -16.51 -17.79
N VAL A 6 2.97 -17.41 -16.99
CA VAL A 6 3.18 -18.86 -17.15
C VAL A 6 2.02 -19.41 -17.94
N HIS A 7 2.30 -20.13 -19.02
CA HIS A 7 1.24 -20.78 -19.79
C HIS A 7 0.55 -21.84 -18.91
N PRO A 8 -0.78 -21.99 -18.92
CA PRO A 8 -1.49 -22.91 -18.03
C PRO A 8 -0.99 -24.37 -18.08
N SER A 9 -0.52 -24.83 -19.25
CA SER A 9 0.08 -26.17 -19.39
C SER A 9 1.43 -26.33 -18.70
N GLN A 10 2.09 -25.23 -18.32
CA GLN A 10 3.38 -25.23 -17.65
C GLN A 10 3.24 -25.25 -16.12
N LEU A 11 2.08 -24.88 -15.55
CA LEU A 11 1.85 -24.86 -14.09
C LEU A 11 2.12 -26.23 -13.44
N ALA A 12 1.65 -27.32 -14.07
CA ALA A 12 1.84 -28.67 -13.56
C ALA A 12 3.32 -29.11 -13.52
N THR A 13 4.14 -28.63 -14.46
CA THR A 13 5.59 -28.88 -14.52
C THR A 13 6.40 -28.13 -13.47
N PHE A 14 5.86 -27.06 -12.87
CA PHE A 14 6.54 -26.31 -11.80
C PHE A 14 6.28 -26.87 -10.40
N HIS A 15 5.43 -27.89 -10.26
CA HIS A 15 5.32 -28.66 -9.04
C HIS A 15 6.27 -29.86 -9.15
N PRO A 16 7.31 -29.97 -8.28
CA PRO A 16 8.17 -31.14 -8.27
C PRO A 16 7.32 -32.41 -8.13
N LEU A 17 7.57 -33.39 -8.99
CA LEU A 17 7.13 -34.75 -8.74
C LEU A 17 7.94 -35.26 -7.54
N GLU A 18 7.22 -35.82 -6.57
CA GLU A 18 7.69 -36.51 -5.37
C GLU A 18 7.87 -35.67 -4.07
N GLY A 19 6.91 -35.89 -3.16
CA GLY A 19 7.15 -36.11 -1.73
C GLY A 19 7.85 -35.03 -0.93
N GLU A 20 7.10 -34.04 -0.45
CA GLU A 20 7.11 -33.61 0.97
C GLU A 20 6.15 -32.43 1.15
N ASP A 21 5.26 -32.56 2.12
CA ASP A 21 4.42 -31.48 2.61
C ASP A 21 5.29 -30.35 3.18
N GLN A 22 5.45 -29.27 2.41
CA GLN A 22 5.90 -27.99 2.95
C GLN A 22 4.84 -26.93 2.74
N ILE A 23 3.79 -27.02 3.57
CA ILE A 23 3.01 -25.84 3.95
C ILE A 23 3.94 -24.99 4.84
N ALA A 24 4.74 -24.13 4.21
CA ALA A 24 5.55 -23.16 4.93
C ALA A 24 4.62 -22.13 5.58
N SER A 25 4.39 -22.33 6.88
CA SER A 25 3.80 -21.35 7.79
C SER A 25 4.59 -20.04 7.72
N PHE A 26 3.92 -18.95 7.34
CA PHE A 26 4.46 -17.60 7.48
C PHE A 26 4.44 -17.19 8.96
N GLY A 27 5.52 -17.47 9.68
CA GLY A 27 5.80 -16.97 11.03
C GLY A 27 7.30 -16.99 11.31
N GLY A 28 7.89 -15.81 11.52
CA GLY A 28 9.33 -15.66 11.72
C GLY A 28 9.85 -16.26 13.04
N ASN A 29 11.08 -16.77 13.00
CA ASN A 29 11.87 -17.26 14.13
C ASN A 29 12.04 -16.20 15.24
N VAL A 30 11.61 -16.53 16.46
CA VAL A 30 12.19 -16.04 17.72
C VAL A 30 12.46 -17.26 18.62
N GLN A 31 13.59 -17.20 19.33
CA GLN A 31 14.32 -18.29 19.99
C GLN A 31 13.49 -19.27 20.82
N LYS A 32 13.93 -20.55 20.76
CA LYS A 32 13.49 -21.67 21.61
C LYS A 32 13.65 -21.33 23.11
N SER A 33 12.54 -21.33 23.84
CA SER A 33 12.54 -21.77 25.24
C SER A 33 11.33 -22.67 25.48
N THR A 34 11.59 -23.80 26.12
CA THR A 34 10.74 -24.98 26.27
C THR A 34 9.65 -24.78 27.32
N VAL A 35 8.36 -24.65 26.95
CA VAL A 35 7.20 -25.06 27.79
C VAL A 35 5.94 -25.26 26.91
N GLY A 36 5.36 -26.46 26.97
CA GLY A 36 3.91 -26.73 26.91
C GLY A 36 3.11 -26.32 25.67
N THR A 37 2.91 -27.27 24.75
CA THR A 37 1.94 -27.18 23.64
C THR A 37 0.51 -26.97 24.17
N ARG A 38 -0.07 -25.78 23.95
CA ARG A 38 -1.52 -25.56 23.97
C ARG A 38 -1.97 -25.23 22.56
N ASN A 39 -2.74 -26.15 21.98
CA ASN A 39 -3.45 -25.95 20.72
C ASN A 39 -4.44 -24.78 20.86
N ILE A 40 -4.27 -23.74 20.07
CA ILE A 40 -5.29 -22.71 19.88
C ILE A 40 -6.13 -23.14 18.68
N SER A 41 -7.31 -23.68 18.97
CA SER A 41 -8.36 -23.93 17.99
C SER A 41 -8.96 -22.60 17.53
N TYR A 42 -8.82 -22.26 16.25
CA TYR A 42 -9.63 -21.21 15.64
C TYR A 42 -11.04 -21.75 15.36
N THR A 43 -11.95 -21.55 16.31
CA THR A 43 -13.39 -21.74 16.07
C THR A 43 -13.97 -20.44 15.53
N GLY A 44 -13.77 -20.18 14.24
CA GLY A 44 -14.48 -19.15 13.50
C GLY A 44 -15.66 -19.77 12.75
N THR A 45 -16.82 -19.90 13.41
CA THR A 45 -18.06 -20.21 12.69
C THR A 45 -18.47 -18.99 11.88
N SER A 46 -18.30 -19.05 10.56
CA SER A 46 -19.01 -18.15 9.63
C SER A 46 -20.51 -18.36 9.85
N LYS A 47 -21.17 -17.39 10.49
CA LYS A 47 -22.62 -17.35 10.67
C LYS A 47 -23.19 -16.27 9.75
N PHE A 48 -23.29 -16.58 8.46
CA PHE A 48 -24.29 -15.98 7.58
C PHE A 48 -24.82 -17.03 6.59
N PRO A 49 -26.13 -17.08 6.34
CA PRO A 49 -26.73 -18.12 5.53
C PRO A 49 -26.46 -17.82 4.05
N LEU A 50 -25.49 -18.51 3.47
CA LEU A 50 -25.55 -18.88 2.06
C LEU A 50 -26.37 -20.17 2.02
N SER A 51 -27.67 -20.05 1.74
CA SER A 51 -28.52 -21.20 1.49
C SER A 51 -28.00 -21.97 0.28
N VAL A 52 -27.27 -23.04 0.57
CA VAL A 52 -27.16 -24.21 -0.30
C VAL A 52 -27.49 -25.38 0.62
N GLU A 53 -28.72 -25.87 0.52
CA GLU A 53 -29.15 -27.10 1.19
C GLU A 53 -28.23 -28.25 0.76
N GLY A 54 -27.73 -29.01 1.74
CA GLY A 54 -26.93 -30.21 1.49
C GLY A 54 -25.84 -30.48 2.54
N ASP A 55 -26.26 -31.03 3.66
CA ASP A 55 -25.57 -31.98 4.56
C ASP A 55 -24.11 -31.80 5.02
N THR A 56 -24.02 -31.89 6.35
CA THR A 56 -22.92 -32.39 7.20
C THR A 56 -21.66 -31.56 7.41
N LYS A 57 -21.40 -31.34 8.70
CA LYS A 57 -20.14 -30.91 9.31
C LYS A 57 -18.97 -31.74 8.79
N THR A 58 -18.27 -31.21 7.80
CA THR A 58 -16.85 -31.49 7.57
C THR A 58 -16.19 -30.14 7.48
N SER A 59 -15.19 -29.88 8.32
CA SER A 59 -14.19 -28.85 8.06
C SER A 59 -13.63 -29.15 6.67
N ARG A 60 -14.13 -28.47 5.64
CA ARG A 60 -13.62 -28.59 4.28
C ARG A 60 -12.17 -28.13 4.35
N GLU A 61 -11.24 -29.08 4.41
CA GLU A 61 -9.87 -28.83 4.01
C GLU A 61 -9.97 -28.19 2.63
N LEU A 62 -9.57 -26.92 2.54
CA LEU A 62 -9.46 -26.22 1.27
C LEU A 62 -8.37 -26.96 0.48
N SER A 63 -8.80 -27.90 -0.36
CA SER A 63 -7.89 -28.66 -1.22
C SER A 63 -7.18 -27.66 -2.14
N TYR A 64 -5.86 -27.58 -2.01
CA TYR A 64 -5.03 -26.74 -2.85
C TYR A 64 -5.04 -27.29 -4.28
N ASP A 65 -5.71 -26.57 -5.19
CA ASP A 65 -5.78 -26.96 -6.59
C ASP A 65 -4.52 -26.50 -7.34
N ARG A 66 -3.59 -27.44 -7.54
CA ARG A 66 -2.34 -27.26 -8.31
C ARG A 66 -2.57 -26.89 -9.79
N SER A 67 -3.79 -27.06 -10.32
CA SER A 67 -4.13 -26.65 -11.68
C SER A 67 -4.55 -25.17 -11.76
N VAL A 68 -4.96 -24.60 -10.63
CA VAL A 68 -5.47 -23.22 -10.54
C VAL A 68 -4.42 -22.27 -9.99
N PHE A 69 -3.70 -22.68 -8.95
CA PHE A 69 -2.69 -21.86 -8.29
C PHE A 69 -1.34 -22.54 -8.37
N TRP A 70 -0.30 -21.74 -8.60
CA TRP A 70 1.09 -22.14 -8.41
C TRP A 70 1.77 -21.17 -7.45
N SER A 71 2.63 -21.69 -6.58
CA SER A 71 3.52 -20.89 -5.75
C SER A 71 4.90 -21.51 -5.71
N GLY A 72 5.92 -20.70 -5.97
CA GLY A 72 7.33 -21.08 -5.98
C GLY A 72 8.19 -19.84 -6.21
N ASP A 73 9.46 -19.87 -5.81
CA ASP A 73 10.42 -18.77 -5.98
C ASP A 73 9.90 -17.39 -5.55
N HIS A 74 9.16 -17.34 -4.43
CA HIS A 74 8.49 -16.12 -3.92
C HIS A 74 7.48 -15.49 -4.89
N LYS A 75 6.93 -16.28 -5.81
CA LYS A 75 5.90 -15.90 -6.78
C LYS A 75 4.61 -16.66 -6.53
N VAL A 76 3.53 -16.10 -7.03
CA VAL A 76 2.22 -16.73 -7.11
C VAL A 76 1.69 -16.53 -8.52
N ALA A 77 1.24 -17.61 -9.16
CA ALA A 77 0.57 -17.56 -10.45
C ALA A 77 -0.86 -18.09 -10.32
N ILE A 78 -1.76 -17.53 -11.14
CA ILE A 78 -3.16 -17.92 -11.22
C ILE A 78 -3.44 -18.34 -12.67
N SER A 79 -4.04 -19.52 -12.82
CA SER A 79 -4.49 -20.02 -14.12
C SER A 79 -5.50 -19.06 -14.76
N VAL A 80 -5.26 -18.72 -16.03
CA VAL A 80 -6.13 -17.81 -16.80
C VAL A 80 -7.54 -18.38 -16.94
N GLN A 81 -7.68 -19.71 -17.04
CA GLN A 81 -8.96 -20.39 -17.11
C GLN A 81 -9.81 -20.18 -15.85
N ALA A 82 -9.16 -20.07 -14.68
CA ALA A 82 -9.83 -19.85 -13.41
C ALA A 82 -10.10 -18.37 -13.12
N LEU A 83 -9.37 -17.45 -13.78
CA LEU A 83 -9.34 -16.03 -13.44
C LEU A 83 -10.73 -15.36 -13.44
N PHE A 84 -11.54 -15.63 -14.46
CA PHE A 84 -12.88 -15.04 -14.59
C PHE A 84 -13.82 -15.50 -13.46
N LEU A 85 -13.83 -16.81 -13.17
CA LEU A 85 -14.68 -17.38 -12.11
C LEU A 85 -14.22 -16.89 -10.73
N LEU A 86 -12.91 -16.89 -10.48
CA LEU A 86 -12.30 -16.36 -9.25
C LEU A 86 -12.70 -14.90 -9.04
N TYR A 87 -12.58 -14.07 -10.07
CA TYR A 87 -12.97 -12.66 -9.99
C TYR A 87 -14.46 -12.50 -9.68
N LYS A 88 -15.34 -13.24 -10.39
CA LYS A 88 -16.80 -13.16 -10.17
C LYS A 88 -17.16 -13.52 -8.73
N THR A 89 -16.61 -14.61 -8.21
CA THR A 89 -16.86 -15.08 -6.84
C THR A 89 -16.29 -14.12 -5.81
N ALA A 90 -15.05 -13.66 -5.99
CA ALA A 90 -14.41 -12.70 -5.09
C ALA A 90 -15.17 -11.37 -5.03
N LYS A 91 -15.62 -10.86 -6.18
CA LYS A 91 -16.43 -9.64 -6.26
C LYS A 91 -17.76 -9.81 -5.54
N SER A 92 -18.44 -10.94 -5.70
CA SER A 92 -19.70 -11.21 -5.01
C SER A 92 -19.52 -11.25 -3.49
N ALA A 93 -18.50 -11.98 -3.01
CA ALA A 93 -18.19 -12.06 -1.59
C ALA A 93 -17.83 -10.68 -1.01
N TYR A 94 -17.02 -9.90 -1.73
CA TYR A 94 -16.71 -8.51 -1.39
C TYR A 94 -17.97 -7.64 -1.27
N LEU A 95 -18.88 -7.69 -2.26
CA LEU A 95 -20.09 -6.87 -2.25
C LEU A 95 -21.00 -7.23 -1.07
N SER A 96 -21.15 -8.51 -0.76
CA SER A 96 -21.90 -8.97 0.41
C SER A 96 -21.28 -8.47 1.72
N ALA A 97 -19.97 -8.66 1.92
CA ALA A 97 -19.26 -8.18 3.10
C ALA A 97 -19.35 -6.64 3.24
N TYR A 98 -19.25 -5.91 2.12
CA TYR A 98 -19.36 -4.46 2.12
C TYR A 98 -20.77 -3.96 2.46
N GLN A 99 -21.81 -4.69 2.06
CA GLN A 99 -23.19 -4.38 2.47
C GLN A 99 -23.38 -4.55 3.98
N TRP A 100 -22.88 -5.65 4.54
CA TRP A 100 -22.91 -5.88 5.99
C TRP A 100 -22.17 -4.81 6.76
N TYR A 101 -20.94 -4.49 6.34
CA TYR A 101 -20.15 -3.41 6.93
C TYR A 101 -20.91 -2.08 6.91
N LYS A 102 -21.51 -1.70 5.77
CA LYS A 102 -22.29 -0.45 5.66
C LYS A 102 -23.51 -0.43 6.57
N ARG A 103 -24.22 -1.55 6.73
CA ARG A 103 -25.37 -1.63 7.65
C ARG A 103 -24.92 -1.41 9.08
N LEU A 104 -23.89 -2.11 9.54
CA LEU A 104 -23.38 -2.00 10.90
C LEU A 104 -22.82 -0.60 11.21
N VAL A 105 -21.99 -0.07 10.31
CA VAL A 105 -21.41 1.26 10.48
C VAL A 105 -22.46 2.36 10.35
N GLY A 106 -23.41 2.24 9.42
CA GLY A 106 -24.51 3.18 9.25
C GLY A 106 -25.43 3.23 10.47
N SER A 107 -25.76 2.07 11.06
CA SER A 107 -26.53 1.99 12.31
C SER A 107 -25.78 2.58 13.50
N SER A 108 -24.46 2.40 13.59
CA SER A 108 -23.64 2.97 14.67
C SER A 108 -23.50 4.49 14.66
N GLN A 109 -23.80 5.17 13.53
CA GLN A 109 -23.77 6.64 13.45
C GLN A 109 -25.11 7.29 13.87
N HIS A 110 -26.20 6.54 13.94
CA HIS A 110 -27.52 7.05 14.34
C HIS A 110 -27.75 7.06 15.86
N GLU A 111 -26.85 6.48 16.65
CA GLU A 111 -26.99 6.42 18.11
C GLU A 111 -26.50 7.69 18.83
N TYR A 112 -25.86 8.62 18.12
CA TYR A 112 -25.33 9.88 18.68
C TYR A 112 -26.16 11.14 18.39
N TYR A 113 -27.27 11.02 17.66
CA TYR A 113 -28.18 12.15 17.36
C TYR A 113 -29.64 11.73 17.51
N LEU A 114 -30.10 11.58 18.75
CA LEU A 114 -31.52 11.74 19.06
C LEU A 114 -31.66 12.76 20.21
N PRO A 115 -32.20 13.96 19.94
CA PRO A 115 -32.70 14.83 20.98
C PRO A 115 -33.88 14.15 21.66
N TYR A 116 -33.80 14.08 22.98
CA TYR A 116 -34.88 13.85 23.93
C TYR A 116 -36.23 14.43 23.46
N VAL A 117 -37.30 13.61 23.52
CA VAL A 117 -38.77 13.87 23.49
C VAL A 117 -39.43 12.72 22.69
N ARG A 118 -40.43 11.94 23.14
CA ARG A 118 -41.36 11.97 24.28
C ARG A 118 -41.88 10.54 24.50
N GLU A 119 -42.19 10.21 25.73
CA GLU A 119 -42.99 9.04 26.11
C GLU A 119 -44.37 9.06 25.42
N THR A 120 -44.76 7.95 24.79
CA THR A 120 -46.13 7.40 24.89
C THR A 120 -46.09 5.90 24.60
N GLU A 121 -46.59 5.15 25.56
CA GLU A 121 -46.76 3.70 25.59
C GLU A 121 -47.77 3.21 24.52
N SER A 122 -47.46 2.10 23.84
CA SER A 122 -48.38 0.96 23.73
C SER A 122 -47.69 -0.24 23.05
N SER A 123 -47.45 -1.22 23.92
CA SER A 123 -47.32 -2.66 23.75
C SER A 123 -47.60 -3.28 22.38
N SER A 124 -46.58 -3.94 21.82
CA SER A 124 -46.75 -5.27 21.24
C SER A 124 -45.45 -6.05 21.38
N GLU A 125 -45.45 -7.00 22.32
CA GLU A 125 -44.44 -8.01 22.50
C GLU A 125 -44.51 -8.99 21.32
N THR A 126 -43.37 -9.22 20.64
CA THR A 126 -43.00 -10.52 20.05
C THR A 126 -41.61 -10.43 19.43
N ALA A 127 -40.79 -11.45 19.72
CA ALA A 127 -39.44 -11.74 19.22
C ALA A 127 -38.27 -10.90 19.82
N GLU A 128 -38.00 -11.13 21.11
CA GLU A 128 -36.62 -11.09 21.62
C GLU A 128 -35.88 -12.34 21.11
N GLU A 129 -35.41 -12.32 19.86
CA GLU A 129 -34.40 -13.27 19.38
C GLU A 129 -33.07 -12.53 19.19
N ASP A 130 -32.09 -12.89 20.02
CA ASP A 130 -30.64 -12.79 19.80
C ASP A 130 -30.11 -11.51 19.12
N ARG A 131 -30.21 -10.37 19.79
CA ARG A 131 -29.32 -9.22 19.52
C ARG A 131 -28.02 -9.34 20.28
N HIS A 132 -27.23 -10.37 19.96
CA HIS A 132 -25.81 -10.36 20.26
C HIS A 132 -25.15 -9.30 19.37
N PRO A 133 -24.30 -8.38 19.87
CA PRO A 133 -23.65 -7.38 19.03
C PRO A 133 -22.92 -8.08 17.89
N LEU A 134 -23.38 -7.87 16.65
CA LEU A 134 -22.69 -8.34 15.46
C LEU A 134 -21.25 -7.81 15.54
N ASP A 135 -20.29 -8.72 15.61
CA ASP A 135 -18.88 -8.39 15.80
C ASP A 135 -18.38 -7.59 14.60
N ILE A 136 -18.29 -6.27 14.78
CA ILE A 136 -17.83 -5.35 13.76
C ILE A 136 -16.41 -5.68 13.30
N GLU A 137 -15.59 -6.25 14.20
CA GLU A 137 -14.23 -6.65 13.88
C GLU A 137 -14.21 -7.85 12.93
N GLY A 138 -15.05 -8.85 13.17
CA GLY A 138 -15.28 -9.96 12.25
C GLY A 138 -15.67 -9.48 10.84
N VAL A 139 -16.61 -8.54 10.75
CA VAL A 139 -17.06 -7.99 9.45
C VAL A 139 -15.99 -7.14 8.78
N GLU A 140 -15.25 -6.32 9.54
CA GLU A 140 -14.09 -5.57 9.06
C GLU A 140 -13.03 -6.52 8.48
N ASN A 141 -12.73 -7.63 9.17
CA ASN A 141 -11.77 -8.64 8.73
C ASN A 141 -12.21 -9.36 7.45
N GLU A 142 -13.46 -9.78 7.35
CA GLU A 142 -14.02 -10.38 6.12
C GLU A 142 -13.95 -9.40 4.94
N LEU A 143 -14.34 -8.14 5.17
CA LEU A 143 -14.26 -7.08 4.15
C LEU A 143 -12.81 -6.85 3.69
N MET A 144 -11.85 -6.82 4.62
CA MET A 144 -10.43 -6.68 4.31
C MET A 144 -9.89 -7.91 3.54
N ASN A 145 -10.33 -9.13 3.87
CA ASN A 145 -9.93 -10.33 3.14
C ASN A 145 -10.49 -10.36 1.72
N HIS A 146 -11.80 -10.13 1.54
CA HIS A 146 -12.41 -10.17 0.22
C HIS A 146 -11.95 -9.00 -0.67
N SER A 147 -11.81 -7.79 -0.13
CA SER A 147 -11.28 -6.66 -0.90
C SER A 147 -9.82 -6.87 -1.32
N LYS A 148 -9.00 -7.56 -0.51
CA LYS A 148 -7.63 -7.94 -0.88
C LYS A 148 -7.62 -8.82 -2.13
N VAL A 149 -8.47 -9.85 -2.17
CA VAL A 149 -8.59 -10.72 -3.35
C VAL A 149 -9.07 -9.93 -4.56
N VAL A 150 -10.07 -9.06 -4.39
CA VAL A 150 -10.58 -8.23 -5.50
C VAL A 150 -9.50 -7.33 -6.09
N VAL A 151 -8.69 -6.64 -5.27
CA VAL A 151 -7.63 -5.75 -5.81
C VAL A 151 -6.47 -6.53 -6.44
N LEU A 152 -6.18 -7.75 -5.98
CA LEU A 152 -5.20 -8.63 -6.63
C LEU A 152 -5.67 -9.11 -8.01
N LEU A 153 -6.97 -9.35 -8.18
CA LEU A 153 -7.54 -9.79 -9.46
C LEU A 153 -7.91 -8.60 -10.38
N SER A 154 -8.22 -7.44 -9.80
CA SER A 154 -8.67 -6.23 -10.49
C SER A 154 -8.11 -4.99 -9.78
N CYS A 155 -6.86 -4.66 -10.12
CA CYS A 155 -6.06 -3.62 -9.44
C CYS A 155 -6.71 -2.23 -9.43
N ASP A 156 -7.51 -1.88 -10.43
CA ASP A 156 -8.19 -0.58 -10.52
C ASP A 156 -9.64 -0.60 -10.02
N TYR A 157 -10.05 -1.63 -9.26
CA TYR A 157 -11.38 -1.66 -8.63
C TYR A 157 -11.45 -0.70 -7.42
N ALA A 158 -11.72 0.58 -7.70
CA ALA A 158 -11.65 1.68 -6.74
C ALA A 158 -12.48 1.47 -5.45
N SER A 159 -13.67 0.85 -5.56
CA SER A 159 -14.52 0.60 -4.39
C SER A 159 -13.85 -0.31 -3.36
N ALA A 160 -13.07 -1.32 -3.79
CA ALA A 160 -12.36 -2.21 -2.89
C ALA A 160 -11.23 -1.47 -2.16
N TRP A 161 -10.46 -0.62 -2.85
CA TRP A 161 -9.48 0.24 -2.19
C TRP A 161 -10.14 1.20 -1.19
N ASN A 162 -11.25 1.83 -1.57
CA ASN A 162 -11.96 2.78 -0.72
C ASN A 162 -12.56 2.12 0.53
N SER A 163 -13.09 0.90 0.43
CA SER A 163 -13.58 0.18 1.61
C SER A 163 -12.44 -0.14 2.59
N ARG A 164 -11.24 -0.45 2.10
CA ARG A 164 -10.06 -0.62 2.97
C ARG A 164 -9.70 0.67 3.69
N LYS A 165 -9.70 1.81 2.99
CA LYS A 165 -9.50 3.14 3.60
C LYS A 165 -10.50 3.37 4.75
N GLN A 166 -11.78 3.03 4.53
CA GLN A 166 -12.83 3.19 5.54
C GLN A 166 -12.54 2.37 6.81
N VAL A 167 -12.16 1.09 6.68
CA VAL A 167 -11.82 0.23 7.81
C VAL A 167 -10.58 0.75 8.56
N ILE A 168 -9.50 1.04 7.83
CA ILE A 168 -8.24 1.50 8.42
C ILE A 168 -8.41 2.83 9.15
N SER A 169 -9.25 3.73 8.63
CA SER A 169 -9.48 5.04 9.24
C SER A 169 -10.21 4.95 10.58
N ARG A 170 -10.93 3.85 10.86
CA ARG A 170 -11.59 3.60 12.15
C ARG A 170 -10.63 3.05 13.20
N LYS A 171 -9.67 2.20 12.78
CA LYS A 171 -8.70 1.53 13.67
C LYS A 171 -7.28 1.65 13.09
N PRO A 172 -6.60 2.80 13.27
CA PRO A 172 -5.25 3.03 12.75
C PRO A 172 -4.19 2.26 13.55
N LEU A 173 -4.07 0.95 13.30
CA LEU A 173 -3.06 0.10 13.91
C LEU A 173 -1.79 0.04 13.05
N LYS A 174 -0.61 0.25 13.65
CA LYS A 174 0.69 0.23 12.94
C LYS A 174 0.92 -1.07 12.16
N GLU A 175 0.49 -2.21 12.70
CA GLU A 175 0.63 -3.53 12.07
C GLU A 175 -0.14 -3.64 10.73
N VAL A 176 -1.29 -2.97 10.65
CA VAL A 176 -2.12 -2.95 9.44
C VAL A 176 -1.39 -2.19 8.32
N TYR A 177 -0.70 -1.10 8.63
CA TYR A 177 0.03 -0.30 7.63
C TYR A 177 1.09 -1.10 6.88
N CYS A 178 1.88 -1.92 7.59
CA CYS A 178 2.89 -2.75 6.96
C CYS A 178 2.26 -3.77 6.00
N THR A 179 1.13 -4.36 6.38
CA THR A 179 0.39 -5.31 5.56
C THR A 179 -0.19 -4.64 4.32
N GLU A 180 -0.71 -3.42 4.45
CA GLU A 180 -1.27 -2.65 3.34
C GLU A 180 -0.21 -2.09 2.38
N LEU A 181 0.95 -1.68 2.90
CA LEU A 181 2.10 -1.31 2.05
C LEU A 181 2.60 -2.51 1.25
N ARG A 182 2.62 -3.71 1.84
CA ARG A 182 2.97 -4.96 1.12
C ARG A 182 1.93 -5.30 0.07
N LEU A 183 0.64 -5.14 0.37
CA LEU A 183 -0.44 -5.37 -0.61
C LEU A 183 -0.32 -4.42 -1.81
N SER A 184 -0.19 -3.11 -1.55
CA SER A 184 -0.03 -2.13 -2.64
C SER A 184 1.26 -2.35 -3.43
N ALA A 185 2.37 -2.71 -2.77
CA ALA A 185 3.63 -3.06 -3.45
C ALA A 185 3.46 -4.29 -4.36
N LEU A 186 2.76 -5.32 -3.89
CA LEU A 186 2.43 -6.49 -4.70
C LEU A 186 1.59 -6.11 -5.92
N VAL A 187 0.56 -5.28 -5.74
CA VAL A 187 -0.28 -4.81 -6.86
C VAL A 187 0.53 -4.01 -7.87
N ILE A 188 1.35 -3.07 -7.41
CA ILE A 188 2.21 -2.25 -8.29
C ILE A 188 3.26 -3.12 -9.01
N SER A 189 3.72 -4.22 -8.41
CA SER A 189 4.72 -5.09 -9.05
C SER A 189 4.23 -5.76 -10.35
N TYR A 190 2.94 -6.13 -10.45
CA TYR A 190 2.36 -6.67 -11.68
C TYR A 190 1.58 -5.63 -12.50
N ALA A 191 1.09 -4.56 -11.87
CA ALA A 191 0.36 -3.47 -12.51
C ALA A 191 1.01 -2.10 -12.20
N PRO A 192 2.23 -1.83 -12.70
CA PRO A 192 3.03 -0.66 -12.32
C PRO A 192 2.39 0.68 -12.70
N LYS A 193 1.38 0.68 -13.59
CA LYS A 193 0.64 1.85 -14.05
C LYS A 193 -0.77 1.98 -13.47
N SER A 194 -1.17 1.14 -12.50
CA SER A 194 -2.48 1.22 -11.83
C SER A 194 -2.61 2.52 -11.04
N GLU A 195 -3.57 3.37 -11.43
CA GLU A 195 -3.80 4.64 -10.74
C GLU A 195 -4.36 4.43 -9.33
N GLN A 196 -5.21 3.42 -9.15
CA GLN A 196 -5.82 3.16 -7.84
C GLN A 196 -4.79 2.65 -6.83
N ALA A 197 -3.85 1.81 -7.27
CA ALA A 197 -2.79 1.31 -6.39
C ALA A 197 -1.84 2.43 -5.93
N TRP A 198 -1.41 3.31 -6.84
CA TRP A 198 -0.60 4.49 -6.49
C TRP A 198 -1.36 5.48 -5.61
N SER A 199 -2.63 5.74 -5.89
CA SER A 199 -3.49 6.61 -5.07
C SER A 199 -3.69 6.05 -3.66
N TYR A 200 -3.88 4.74 -3.54
CA TYR A 200 -3.99 4.07 -2.24
C TYR A 200 -2.67 4.14 -1.46
N ARG A 201 -1.54 3.83 -2.10
CA ARG A 201 -0.22 3.88 -1.48
C ARG A 201 0.14 5.30 -1.01
N TYR A 202 -0.12 6.31 -1.84
CA TYR A 202 -0.01 7.72 -1.47
C TYR A 202 -0.81 8.06 -0.20
N TRP A 203 -2.10 7.67 -0.18
CA TRP A 203 -2.96 7.94 0.97
C TRP A 203 -2.43 7.27 2.23
N LEU A 204 -1.97 6.03 2.12
CA LEU A 204 -1.44 5.25 3.24
C LEU A 204 -0.15 5.86 3.80
N ILE A 205 0.82 6.19 2.94
CA ILE A 205 2.07 6.81 3.38
C ILE A 205 1.80 8.17 4.00
N LYS A 206 0.89 8.97 3.43
CA LYS A 206 0.47 10.24 4.03
C LYS A 206 -0.15 10.04 5.42
N LEU A 207 -1.00 9.03 5.58
CA LEU A 207 -1.57 8.68 6.89
C LEU A 207 -0.47 8.29 7.89
N ILE A 208 0.51 7.48 7.45
CA ILE A 208 1.64 7.07 8.28
C ILE A 208 2.49 8.29 8.68
N ILE A 209 2.94 9.12 7.74
CA ILE A 209 3.74 10.32 8.02
C ILE A 209 3.02 11.24 9.01
N ASN A 210 1.71 11.44 8.84
CA ASN A 210 0.94 12.30 9.74
C ASN A 210 0.68 11.69 11.11
N GLY A 211 0.68 10.36 11.22
CA GLY A 211 0.47 9.62 12.46
C GLY A 211 1.74 9.29 13.25
N LEU A 212 2.91 9.36 12.62
CA LEU A 212 4.20 9.12 13.27
C LEU A 212 4.75 10.41 13.87
N LEU A 213 4.96 10.41 15.19
CA LEU A 213 5.39 11.58 15.96
C LEU A 213 6.91 11.82 15.95
N ASN A 214 7.72 10.92 15.36
CA ASN A 214 9.17 11.10 15.33
C ASN A 214 9.75 11.22 13.90
N SER A 215 10.68 12.16 13.76
CA SER A 215 11.33 12.51 12.50
C SER A 215 12.17 11.35 11.91
N LYS A 216 12.71 10.47 12.77
CA LYS A 216 13.55 9.33 12.34
C LYS A 216 12.75 8.25 11.61
N GLU A 217 11.56 7.88 12.10
CA GLU A 217 10.70 6.91 11.41
C GLU A 217 10.20 7.46 10.08
N VAL A 218 9.85 8.76 10.02
CA VAL A 218 9.48 9.42 8.77
C VAL A 218 10.63 9.37 7.77
N HIS A 219 11.87 9.65 8.20
CA HIS A 219 13.05 9.55 7.37
C HIS A 219 13.21 8.17 6.73
N LEU A 220 13.16 7.10 7.55
CA LEU A 220 13.31 5.71 7.08
C LEU A 220 12.23 5.29 6.09
N ILE A 221 10.98 5.71 6.31
CA ILE A 221 9.88 5.40 5.40
C ILE A 221 10.06 6.10 4.06
N LEU A 222 10.49 7.36 4.05
CA LEU A 222 10.73 8.10 2.81
C LEU A 222 11.89 7.49 2.00
N GLU A 223 12.97 7.03 2.66
CA GLU A 223 14.06 6.33 2.01
C GLU A 223 13.60 4.99 1.41
N SER A 224 12.95 4.17 2.23
CA SER A 224 12.40 2.88 1.78
C SER A 224 11.39 3.03 0.65
N GLU A 225 10.60 4.10 0.66
CA GLU A 225 9.66 4.39 -0.43
C GLU A 225 10.37 4.85 -1.71
N SER A 226 11.41 5.67 -1.58
CA SER A 226 12.21 6.09 -2.73
C SER A 226 12.88 4.88 -3.40
N ASP A 227 13.46 3.99 -2.59
CA ASP A 227 14.00 2.71 -3.07
C ASP A 227 12.94 1.88 -3.79
N PHE A 228 11.75 1.76 -3.20
CA PHE A 228 10.64 1.04 -3.83
C PHE A 228 10.29 1.63 -5.20
N VAL A 229 10.18 2.96 -5.32
CA VAL A 229 9.86 3.62 -6.59
C VAL A 229 10.95 3.38 -7.64
N GLU A 230 12.23 3.41 -7.24
CA GLU A 230 13.37 3.10 -8.10
C GLU A 230 13.26 1.70 -8.72
N HIS A 231 13.01 0.68 -7.90
CA HIS A 231 12.82 -0.70 -8.38
C HIS A 231 11.63 -0.86 -9.36
N ILE A 232 10.62 0.01 -9.26
CA ILE A 232 9.47 0.00 -10.18
C ILE A 232 9.80 0.68 -11.51
N VAL A 233 10.52 1.81 -11.50
CA VAL A 233 10.90 2.49 -12.75
C VAL A 233 11.91 1.68 -13.57
N GLU A 234 12.74 0.86 -12.92
CA GLU A 234 13.64 -0.10 -13.61
C GLU A 234 12.87 -1.11 -14.46
N ARG A 235 11.74 -1.57 -13.94
CA ARG A 235 10.93 -2.62 -14.57
C ARG A 235 9.87 -2.08 -15.52
N SER A 236 9.48 -0.82 -15.34
CA SER A 236 8.43 -0.17 -16.11
C SER A 236 8.92 1.20 -16.60
N HIS A 237 9.49 1.20 -17.79
CA HIS A 237 9.98 2.42 -18.45
C HIS A 237 8.85 3.45 -18.59
N MET A 238 9.22 4.74 -18.54
CA MET A 238 8.31 5.88 -18.70
C MET A 238 7.12 5.86 -17.72
N ASN A 239 7.35 5.42 -16.48
CA ASN A 239 6.31 5.40 -15.46
C ASN A 239 6.15 6.76 -14.78
N TYR A 240 5.38 7.64 -15.42
CA TYR A 240 5.06 8.96 -14.87
C TYR A 240 4.43 8.89 -13.47
N ARG A 241 3.67 7.83 -13.14
CA ARG A 241 3.03 7.68 -11.82
C ARG A 241 4.07 7.48 -10.73
N ALA A 242 5.05 6.64 -10.98
CA ALA A 242 6.17 6.39 -10.09
C ALA A 242 7.00 7.66 -9.86
N TRP A 243 7.40 8.36 -10.93
CA TRP A 243 8.14 9.63 -10.83
C TRP A 243 7.34 10.74 -10.13
N ARG A 244 6.04 10.85 -10.41
CA ARG A 244 5.15 11.79 -9.71
C ARG A 244 5.03 11.47 -8.22
N HIS A 245 4.98 10.18 -7.86
CA HIS A 245 5.00 9.75 -6.47
C HIS A 245 6.32 10.18 -5.79
N ARG A 246 7.46 9.97 -6.46
CA ARG A 246 8.78 10.44 -5.98
C ARG A 246 8.84 11.96 -5.78
N CYS A 247 8.31 12.76 -6.72
CA CYS A 247 8.15 14.22 -6.55
C CYS A 247 7.34 14.57 -5.30
N TRP A 248 6.28 13.81 -5.00
CA TRP A 248 5.48 14.05 -3.82
C TRP A 248 6.26 13.79 -2.52
N LEU A 249 7.02 12.68 -2.43
CA LEU A 249 7.80 12.32 -1.25
C LEU A 249 8.78 13.42 -0.82
N VAL A 250 9.39 14.09 -1.79
CA VAL A 250 10.34 15.20 -1.57
C VAL A 250 9.75 16.34 -0.74
N ASN A 251 8.43 16.54 -0.76
CA ASN A 251 7.79 17.55 0.09
C ASN A 251 7.90 17.22 1.60
N HIS A 252 8.19 15.96 1.94
CA HIS A 252 8.34 15.47 3.31
C HIS A 252 9.80 15.14 3.68
N MET A 253 10.72 15.15 2.72
CA MET A 253 12.15 14.81 2.91
C MET A 253 12.95 15.93 3.57
N SER A 254 14.00 15.59 4.32
CA SER A 254 14.99 16.57 4.82
C SER A 254 15.83 17.18 3.69
N LYS A 255 16.65 18.23 3.96
CA LYS A 255 17.61 18.76 2.98
C LYS A 255 18.59 17.66 2.53
N THR A 256 19.14 16.91 3.48
CA THR A 256 20.06 15.80 3.22
C THR A 256 19.46 14.73 2.33
N GLN A 257 18.20 14.33 2.57
CA GLN A 257 17.52 13.35 1.71
C GLN A 257 17.33 13.87 0.28
N VAL A 258 17.01 15.15 0.10
CA VAL A 258 16.88 15.76 -1.23
C VAL A 258 18.22 15.82 -1.97
N LEU A 259 19.32 16.09 -1.27
CA LEU A 259 20.67 16.01 -1.86
C LEU A 259 21.02 14.58 -2.26
N ASN A 260 20.73 13.59 -1.40
CA ASN A 260 20.94 12.18 -1.71
C ASN A 260 20.14 11.74 -2.95
N GLU A 261 18.89 12.17 -3.09
CA GLU A 261 18.09 11.92 -4.30
C GLU A 261 18.73 12.52 -5.56
N LEU A 262 19.29 13.73 -5.47
CA LEU A 262 19.96 14.38 -6.61
C LEU A 262 21.24 13.63 -7.01
N HIS A 263 22.00 13.12 -6.05
CA HIS A 263 23.17 12.29 -6.32
C HIS A 263 22.78 10.93 -6.92
N ARG A 264 21.86 10.20 -6.28
CA ARG A 264 21.41 8.88 -6.73
C ARG A 264 20.84 8.88 -8.14
N THR A 265 20.02 9.88 -8.47
CA THR A 265 19.38 9.95 -9.79
C THR A 265 20.32 10.42 -10.90
N ARG A 266 21.59 10.73 -10.59
CA ARG A 266 22.59 11.11 -11.60
C ARG A 266 23.03 9.89 -12.40
N GLU A 267 23.41 8.82 -11.71
CA GLU A 267 23.79 7.54 -12.34
C GLU A 267 22.65 6.96 -13.18
N TRP A 268 21.41 7.08 -12.68
CA TRP A 268 20.21 6.73 -13.43
C TRP A 268 20.12 7.48 -14.75
N ALA A 269 20.26 8.81 -14.72
CA ALA A 269 20.13 9.67 -15.89
C ALA A 269 21.26 9.45 -16.92
N GLU A 270 22.47 9.11 -16.47
CA GLU A 270 23.58 8.75 -17.35
C GLU A 270 23.30 7.46 -18.13
N SER A 271 22.63 6.50 -17.49
CA SER A 271 22.22 5.24 -18.12
C SER A 271 20.93 5.37 -18.95
N HIS A 272 20.08 6.36 -18.64
CA HIS A 272 18.76 6.57 -19.24
C HIS A 272 18.59 7.99 -19.79
N VAL A 273 19.45 8.39 -20.72
CA VAL A 273 19.51 9.76 -21.28
C VAL A 273 18.17 10.21 -21.91
N GLY A 274 17.35 9.27 -22.40
CA GLY A 274 16.01 9.55 -22.95
C GLY A 274 14.87 9.62 -21.91
N ASP A 275 15.13 9.39 -20.62
CA ASP A 275 14.09 9.43 -19.59
C ASP A 275 13.78 10.87 -19.13
N ASN A 276 12.91 11.53 -19.90
CA ASN A 276 12.42 12.87 -19.58
C ASN A 276 11.81 12.99 -18.17
N CYS A 277 11.24 11.90 -17.62
CA CYS A 277 10.66 11.94 -16.27
C CYS A 277 11.75 12.06 -15.20
N CYS A 278 12.90 11.41 -15.40
CA CYS A 278 14.06 11.55 -14.53
C CYS A 278 14.58 13.00 -14.53
N PHE A 279 14.80 13.61 -15.70
CA PHE A 279 15.26 15.01 -15.76
C PHE A 279 14.25 16.01 -15.18
N HIS A 280 12.94 15.75 -15.36
CA HIS A 280 11.91 16.53 -14.68
C HIS A 280 12.02 16.41 -13.15
N TYR A 281 12.26 15.20 -12.63
CA TYR A 281 12.49 14.97 -11.20
C TYR A 281 13.73 15.69 -10.68
N ARG A 282 14.86 15.62 -11.40
CA ARG A 282 16.10 16.35 -11.07
C ARG A 282 15.88 17.86 -10.98
N ARG A 283 15.20 18.45 -11.98
CA ARG A 283 14.81 19.86 -11.95
C ARG A 283 13.95 20.18 -10.73
N PHE A 284 13.01 19.31 -10.37
CA PHE A 284 12.16 19.48 -9.20
C PHE A 284 12.98 19.47 -7.89
N LEU A 285 13.97 18.59 -7.75
CA LEU A 285 14.88 18.55 -6.60
C LEU A 285 15.65 19.86 -6.43
N LEU A 286 16.26 20.37 -7.51
CA LEU A 286 16.98 21.64 -7.50
C LEU A 286 16.09 22.82 -7.09
N LEU A 287 14.86 22.88 -7.60
CA LEU A 287 13.89 23.91 -7.22
C LEU A 287 13.45 23.79 -5.76
N LYS A 288 13.38 22.56 -5.22
CA LYS A 288 13.07 22.33 -3.81
C LYS A 288 14.21 22.77 -2.89
N LEU A 289 15.45 22.52 -3.27
CA LEU A 289 16.63 23.05 -2.57
C LEU A 289 16.62 24.59 -2.58
N HIS A 290 16.31 25.20 -3.74
CA HIS A 290 16.19 26.65 -3.88
C HIS A 290 15.13 27.28 -2.97
N GLN A 291 13.93 26.69 -2.96
CA GLN A 291 12.84 27.14 -2.09
C GLN A 291 13.26 27.12 -0.62
N ARG A 292 13.96 26.07 -0.18
CA ARG A 292 14.44 25.92 1.20
C ARG A 292 15.50 26.96 1.56
N ALA A 293 16.44 27.23 0.66
CA ALA A 293 17.45 28.28 0.86
C ALA A 293 16.79 29.67 1.00
N ARG A 294 15.70 29.94 0.27
CA ARG A 294 14.98 31.23 0.33
C ARG A 294 14.08 31.41 1.55
N HIS A 295 13.40 30.36 2.02
CA HIS A 295 12.50 30.45 3.19
C HIS A 295 13.24 30.73 4.51
N ILE A 296 14.58 30.70 4.53
CA ILE A 296 15.40 31.15 5.65
C ILE A 296 15.44 32.70 5.74
N GLY A 297 15.08 33.42 4.67
CA GLY A 297 15.09 34.89 4.60
C GLY A 297 13.75 35.60 4.84
N GLU A 298 12.62 34.89 4.83
CA GLU A 298 11.28 35.47 5.02
C GLU A 298 10.46 34.65 6.02
N VAL A 299 10.63 34.95 7.31
CA VAL A 299 9.61 34.62 8.31
C VAL A 299 8.56 35.71 8.26
N ASP A 300 7.48 35.53 7.48
CA ASP A 300 6.11 35.75 7.98
C ASP A 300 5.01 35.29 7.01
N LYS A 301 3.88 34.82 7.60
CA LYS A 301 2.51 34.69 7.03
C LYS A 301 2.04 33.45 6.28
N ASP A 302 2.38 32.23 6.70
CA ASP A 302 1.38 31.15 6.55
C ASP A 302 1.39 30.13 7.69
N ILE A 303 0.24 29.97 8.34
CA ILE A 303 0.05 29.23 9.60
C ILE A 303 -0.03 27.72 9.38
N SER A 304 -0.04 27.23 8.13
CA SER A 304 -0.10 25.80 7.83
C SER A 304 1.27 25.07 7.81
N LEU A 305 2.40 25.79 7.88
CA LEU A 305 3.75 25.19 7.87
C LEU A 305 4.51 25.25 9.20
N LYS A 306 3.92 25.81 10.27
CA LYS A 306 4.60 26.01 11.56
C LYS A 306 5.07 24.72 12.27
N PHE A 307 4.50 23.56 11.94
CA PHE A 307 4.93 22.30 12.55
C PHE A 307 6.21 21.71 11.94
N PHE A 308 6.59 22.10 10.71
CA PHE A 308 7.71 21.45 10.00
C PHE A 308 9.07 22.12 10.24
N TYR A 309 9.08 23.43 10.52
CA TYR A 309 10.32 24.22 10.57
C TYR A 309 11.04 24.24 11.93
N ARG A 310 10.46 23.64 12.99
CA ARG A 310 11.04 23.72 14.34
C ARG A 310 12.31 22.88 14.56
N SER A 311 12.83 22.20 13.54
CA SER A 311 14.06 21.38 13.65
C SER A 311 15.29 21.93 12.91
N PHE A 312 15.23 23.12 12.30
CA PHE A 312 16.27 23.56 11.34
C PHE A 312 17.03 24.85 11.70
N GLU A 313 16.99 25.32 12.94
CA GLU A 313 17.48 26.67 13.29
C GLU A 313 19.00 26.91 13.41
N ASN A 314 19.90 26.00 13.01
CA ASN A 314 21.33 26.12 13.41
C ASN A 314 22.42 26.18 12.32
N ASP A 315 22.15 26.51 11.05
CA ASP A 315 23.27 26.62 10.07
C ASP A 315 23.01 27.62 8.92
N THR A 316 23.40 28.90 9.10
CA THR A 316 22.80 30.03 8.36
C THR A 316 23.74 30.88 7.50
N LYS A 317 25.02 30.51 7.29
CA LYS A 317 25.92 31.29 6.38
C LYS A 317 26.67 30.50 5.32
N GLY A 318 26.66 29.17 5.35
CA GLY A 318 27.28 28.31 4.33
C GLY A 318 26.39 27.94 3.14
N ASP A 319 25.07 28.13 3.25
CA ASP A 319 24.07 27.47 2.41
C ASP A 319 23.90 28.07 1.00
N GLU A 320 24.04 29.40 0.84
CA GLU A 320 23.86 30.05 -0.47
C GLU A 320 25.00 29.74 -1.46
N GLY A 321 26.23 29.69 -0.96
CA GLY A 321 27.40 29.29 -1.75
C GLY A 321 27.35 27.82 -2.15
N GLU A 322 26.92 26.95 -1.23
CA GLU A 322 26.70 25.52 -1.48
C GLU A 322 25.64 25.31 -2.58
N PHE A 323 24.53 26.05 -2.51
CA PHE A 323 23.46 25.98 -3.52
C PHE A 323 23.93 26.40 -4.93
N ILE A 324 24.66 27.51 -5.04
CA ILE A 324 25.21 27.97 -6.32
C ILE A 324 26.15 26.94 -6.91
N LEU A 325 26.98 26.30 -6.07
CA LEU A 325 27.89 25.26 -6.50
C LEU A 325 27.15 24.05 -7.07
N ILE A 326 26.13 23.55 -6.37
CA ILE A 326 25.29 22.42 -6.82
C ILE A 326 24.66 22.71 -8.20
N TRP A 327 24.13 23.92 -8.40
CA TRP A 327 23.55 24.29 -9.69
C TRP A 327 24.58 24.37 -10.81
N LYS A 328 25.77 24.91 -10.55
CA LYS A 328 26.86 24.95 -11.54
C LYS A 328 27.28 23.54 -11.92
N GLU A 329 27.51 22.68 -10.94
CA GLU A 329 27.88 21.27 -11.16
C GLU A 329 26.82 20.52 -11.98
N GLU A 330 25.53 20.75 -11.70
CA GLU A 330 24.44 20.14 -12.44
C GLU A 330 24.38 20.62 -13.90
N LEU A 331 24.57 21.92 -14.15
CA LEU A 331 24.55 22.48 -15.50
C LEU A 331 25.78 22.06 -16.32
N ASP A 332 26.95 22.02 -15.70
CA ASP A 332 28.19 21.53 -16.34
C ASP A 332 28.06 20.05 -16.69
N TRP A 333 27.49 19.26 -15.79
CA TRP A 333 27.20 17.84 -16.04
C TRP A 333 26.19 17.64 -17.17
N ASN A 334 25.07 18.36 -17.17
CA ASN A 334 24.09 18.29 -18.26
C ASN A 334 24.71 18.70 -19.61
N THR A 335 25.55 19.72 -19.62
CA THR A 335 26.29 20.15 -20.83
C THR A 335 27.17 19.02 -21.35
N ASN A 336 27.92 18.36 -20.46
CA ASN A 336 28.72 17.20 -20.84
C ASN A 336 27.86 16.05 -21.33
N LEU A 337 26.75 15.72 -20.65
CA LEU A 337 25.87 14.63 -21.03
C LEU A 337 25.28 14.83 -22.43
N ILE A 338 24.85 16.05 -22.76
CA ILE A 338 24.34 16.42 -24.09
C ILE A 338 25.43 16.29 -25.16
N ARG A 339 26.64 16.80 -24.88
CA ARG A 339 27.77 16.70 -25.82
C ARG A 339 28.15 15.24 -26.12
N HIS A 340 28.18 14.37 -25.11
CA HIS A 340 28.52 12.96 -25.29
C HIS A 340 27.44 12.14 -26.01
N ASN A 341 26.18 12.58 -25.96
CA ASN A 341 25.04 11.87 -26.56
C ASN A 341 24.46 12.60 -27.79
N SER A 342 25.17 13.58 -28.34
CA SER A 342 24.74 14.30 -29.54
C SER A 342 24.58 13.34 -30.73
N GLY A 343 23.39 13.29 -31.33
CA GLY A 343 23.07 12.44 -32.49
C GLY A 343 22.58 11.01 -32.16
N ARG A 344 22.31 10.70 -30.89
CA ARG A 344 21.59 9.49 -30.47
C ARG A 344 20.12 9.83 -30.18
N GLU A 345 19.37 10.10 -31.24
CA GLU A 345 17.89 10.15 -31.20
C GLU A 345 17.32 8.85 -31.78
#